data_AF-A0A485P2A7-F1
#
_entry.id   AF-A0A485P2A7-F1
#
_cell.length_a   1.000
_cell.length_b   1.000
_cell.length_c   1.000
_cell.angle_alpha   90.00
_cell.angle_beta   90.00
_cell.angle_gamma   90.00
#
_symmetry.space_group_name_H-M   'P 1'
#
loop_
_entity.id
_entity.type
_entity.pdbx_description
1 polymer ?
#
loop_
_entity_poly.entity_id
_entity_poly.type
_entity_poly.pdbx_seq_one_letter_code
_entity_poly.pdbx_strand_id
1 'polypeptide(L)'
;MNLERVSNEEKLNLCRKYYLGGFAFLPFLWLVNIFWFFREAFLVPAYTEQSQIKGYVWRSAVGFLFWVIVLTTWITIFQIYRPRWGALGDYLSFTIPLGTP
;
A
#
# COMPACT_ATOMS: atom_id res chain seq x y z
N MET A 1 -0.72 -5.69 18.68
CA MET A 1 -0.34 -4.63 19.65
C MET A 1 -1.55 -3.73 19.86
N ASN A 2 -1.99 -3.53 21.10
CA ASN A 2 -3.17 -2.71 21.40
C ASN A 2 -2.77 -1.23 21.35
N LEU A 3 -3.28 -0.47 20.37
CA LEU A 3 -2.99 0.97 20.20
C LEU A 3 -3.41 1.79 21.43
N GLU A 4 -4.42 1.35 22.17
CA GLU A 4 -4.92 2.06 23.35
C GLU A 4 -3.92 2.10 24.52
N ARG A 5 -2.89 1.23 24.51
CA ARG A 5 -1.85 1.17 25.54
C ARG A 5 -0.58 1.96 25.19
N VAL A 6 -0.58 2.63 24.05
CA VAL A 6 0.59 3.28 23.45
C VAL A 6 0.44 4.78 23.55
N SER A 7 1.53 5.49 23.86
CA SER A 7 1.51 6.96 23.93
C SER A 7 1.27 7.58 22.55
N ASN A 8 0.73 8.81 22.51
CA ASN A 8 0.43 9.49 21.24
C ASN A 8 1.69 9.72 20.39
N GLU A 9 2.84 10.01 21.02
CA GLU A 9 4.12 10.15 20.32
C GLU A 9 4.60 8.83 19.71
N GLU A 10 4.45 7.71 20.41
CA GLU A 10 4.78 6.39 19.88
C GLU A 10 3.84 6.01 18.72
N LYS A 11 2.54 6.34 18.80
CA LYS A 11 1.60 6.16 17.68
C LYS A 11 2.07 6.95 16.44
N LEU A 12 2.47 8.20 16.61
CA LEU A 12 3.00 9.02 15.52
C LEU A 12 4.27 8.43 14.92
N ASN A 13 5.23 8.04 15.77
CA ASN A 13 6.48 7.42 15.32
C ASN A 13 6.23 6.12 14.58
N LEU A 14 5.27 5.32 15.04
CA LEU A 14 4.88 4.07 14.40
C LEU A 14 4.23 4.34 13.04
N CYS A 15 3.27 5.27 12.96
CA CYS A 15 2.65 5.69 11.70
C CYS A 15 3.70 6.19 10.68
N ARG A 16 4.68 6.98 11.13
CA ARG A 16 5.80 7.45 10.30
C ARG A 16 6.67 6.31 9.79
N LYS A 17 7.01 5.33 10.63
CA LYS A 17 7.80 4.15 10.22
C LYS A 17 7.08 3.31 9.18
N TYR A 18 5.78 3.09 9.34
CA TYR A 18 4.97 2.37 8.35
C TYR A 18 4.85 3.14 7.04
N TYR A 19 4.68 4.46 7.11
CA TYR A 19 4.69 5.32 5.93
C TYR A 19 6.02 5.25 5.17
N LEU A 20 7.15 5.38 5.87
CA LEU A 20 8.49 5.28 5.26
C LEU A 20 8.75 3.88 4.70
N GLY A 21 8.36 2.83 5.42
CA GLY A 21 8.52 1.45 4.98
C GLY A 21 7.77 1.14 3.68
N GLY A 22 6.62 1.78 3.43
CA GLY A 22 5.86 1.53 2.21
C GLY A 22 6.56 1.98 0.93
N PHE A 23 7.55 2.88 1.00
CA PHE A 23 8.37 3.26 -0.14
C PHE A 23 9.32 2.14 -0.61
N ALA A 24 9.54 1.09 0.18
CA ALA A 24 10.30 -0.10 -0.22
C ALA A 24 9.48 -1.07 -1.10
N PHE A 25 8.62 -0.54 -1.98
CA PHE A 25 7.68 -1.31 -2.83
C PHE A 25 6.67 -2.15 -2.04
N LEU A 26 6.21 -1.65 -0.89
CA LEU A 26 5.29 -2.35 0.01
C LEU A 26 3.93 -1.63 0.08
N PRO A 27 3.09 -1.67 -0.97
CA PRO A 27 1.78 -1.03 -0.94
C PRO A 27 0.87 -1.61 0.15
N PHE A 28 0.99 -2.90 0.43
CA PHE A 28 0.22 -3.53 1.51
C PHE A 28 0.59 -2.98 2.90
N LEU A 29 1.84 -2.52 3.09
CA LEU A 29 2.23 -1.88 4.34
C LEU A 29 1.55 -0.51 4.52
N TRP A 30 1.40 0.26 3.44
CA TRP A 30 0.57 1.47 3.46
C TRP A 30 -0.89 1.15 3.75
N LEU A 31 -1.43 0.05 3.21
CA LEU A 31 -2.79 -0.40 3.51
C LEU A 31 -2.98 -0.70 5.00
N VAL A 32 -2.05 -1.45 5.60
CA VAL A 32 -2.05 -1.72 7.05
C VAL A 32 -1.98 -0.41 7.85
N ASN A 33 -1.11 0.52 7.45
CA ASN A 33 -0.99 1.83 8.10
C ASN A 33 -2.34 2.59 8.10
N ILE A 34 -3.03 2.60 6.95
CA ILE A 34 -4.32 3.27 6.80
C ILE A 34 -5.34 2.66 7.75
N PHE A 35 -5.58 1.35 7.69
CA PHE A 35 -6.60 0.71 8.53
C PHE A 35 -6.29 0.82 10.02
N TRP A 36 -5.02 0.67 10.40
CA TRP A 36 -4.63 0.65 11.81
C TRP A 36 -4.73 2.03 12.45
N PHE A 37 -4.38 3.10 11.73
CA PHE A 37 -4.44 4.47 12.24
C PHE A 37 -5.69 5.24 11.82
N PHE A 38 -6.61 4.67 11.03
CA PHE A 38 -7.84 5.34 10.61
C PHE A 38 -8.69 5.80 11.80
N ARG A 39 -8.88 4.92 12.80
CA ARG A 39 -9.65 5.28 14.01
C ARG A 39 -8.99 6.42 14.77
N GLU A 40 -7.68 6.35 14.96
CA GLU A 40 -6.87 7.38 15.65
C GLU A 40 -6.86 8.73 14.91
N ALA A 41 -6.91 8.71 13.57
CA ALA A 41 -6.87 9.90 12.73
C ALA A 41 -8.24 10.60 12.59
N PHE A 42 -9.35 9.87 12.64
CA PHE A 42 -10.67 10.39 12.28
C PHE A 42 -11.77 10.23 13.34
N LEU A 43 -11.67 9.26 14.26
CA LEU A 43 -12.73 8.97 15.24
C LEU A 43 -12.38 9.40 16.68
N VAL A 44 -11.10 9.49 17.04
CA VAL A 44 -10.66 9.87 18.38
C VAL A 44 -10.79 11.40 18.58
N PRO A 45 -11.12 11.88 19.80
CA PRO A 45 -11.11 13.31 20.12
C PRO A 45 -9.78 13.99 19.82
N ALA A 46 -9.79 15.30 19.61
CA ALA A 46 -8.59 16.04 19.20
C ALA A 46 -7.44 15.92 20.21
N TYR A 47 -6.26 15.55 19.70
CA TYR A 47 -4.99 15.57 20.44
C TYR A 47 -3.88 16.18 19.56
N THR A 48 -2.77 16.57 20.18
CA THR A 48 -1.68 17.36 19.59
C THR A 48 -1.11 16.76 18.29
N GLU A 49 -0.90 15.45 18.22
CA GLU A 49 -0.27 14.77 17.07
C GLU A 49 -1.29 14.32 16.00
N GLN A 50 -2.59 14.44 16.27
CA GLN A 50 -3.65 13.87 15.42
C GLN A 50 -3.60 14.40 13.98
N SER A 51 -3.36 15.71 13.81
CA SER A 51 -3.27 16.35 12.49
C SER A 51 -2.12 15.75 11.65
N GLN A 52 -0.99 15.44 12.30
CA GLN A 52 0.15 14.82 11.61
C GLN A 52 -0.19 13.38 11.21
N ILE A 53 -0.79 12.58 12.11
CA ILE A 53 -1.21 11.20 11.81
C ILE A 53 -2.20 11.18 10.65
N LYS A 54 -3.19 12.08 10.65
CA LYS A 54 -4.14 12.23 9.53
C LYS A 54 -3.42 12.52 8.20
N GLY A 55 -2.42 13.40 8.23
CA GLY A 55 -1.58 13.68 7.06
C GLY A 55 -0.82 12.46 6.54
N TYR A 56 -0.23 11.66 7.44
CA TYR A 56 0.46 10.41 7.07
C TYR A 56 -0.50 9.36 6.53
N VAL A 57 -1.67 9.17 7.14
CA VAL A 57 -2.70 8.24 6.67
C VAL A 57 -3.18 8.63 5.27
N TRP A 58 -3.42 9.92 5.02
CA TRP A 58 -3.82 10.41 3.70
C TRP A 58 -2.72 10.18 2.65
N ARG A 59 -1.46 10.51 2.96
CA ARG A 59 -0.33 10.28 2.05
C ARG A 59 -0.11 8.78 1.78
N SER A 60 -0.26 7.92 2.78
CA SER A 60 -0.26 6.47 2.60
C SER A 60 -1.40 6.01 1.68
N ALA A 61 -2.60 6.58 1.79
CA ALA A 61 -3.74 6.25 0.92
C ALA A 61 -3.47 6.64 -0.54
N VAL A 62 -2.92 7.84 -0.78
CA VAL A 62 -2.53 8.27 -2.13
C VAL A 62 -1.44 7.35 -2.70
N GLY A 63 -0.42 7.02 -1.91
CA GLY A 63 0.63 6.09 -2.33
C GLY A 63 0.11 4.69 -2.64
N PHE A 64 -0.81 4.18 -1.82
CA PHE A 64 -1.47 2.90 -2.05
C PHE A 64 -2.29 2.91 -3.35
N LEU A 65 -3.09 3.96 -3.57
CA LEU A 65 -3.89 4.10 -4.78
C LEU A 65 -3.02 4.18 -6.04
N PHE A 66 -1.90 4.91 -5.97
CA PHE A 66 -0.91 4.95 -7.04
C PHE A 66 -0.40 3.54 -7.40
N TRP A 67 -0.03 2.73 -6.40
CA TRP A 67 0.39 1.34 -6.65
C TRP A 67 -0.72 0.47 -7.22
N VAL A 68 -1.96 0.64 -6.76
CA VAL A 68 -3.11 -0.10 -7.33
C VAL A 68 -3.26 0.23 -8.81
N ILE A 69 -3.15 1.51 -9.21
CA ILE A 69 -3.24 1.92 -10.61
C ILE A 69 -2.08 1.33 -11.43
N VAL A 70 -0.85 1.44 -10.93
CA VAL A 70 0.35 0.93 -11.62
C VAL A 70 0.27 -0.59 -11.80
N LEU A 71 -0.05 -1.33 -10.74
CA LEU A 71 -0.12 -2.79 -10.76
C LEU A 71 -1.28 -3.29 -11.62
N THR A 72 -2.47 -2.69 -11.51
CA THR A 72 -3.61 -3.08 -12.37
C THR A 72 -3.31 -2.81 -13.84
N THR A 73 -2.73 -1.65 -14.16
CA THR A 73 -2.31 -1.33 -15.53
C THR A 73 -1.29 -2.34 -16.05
N TRP A 74 -0.26 -2.65 -15.26
CA TRP A 74 0.75 -3.65 -15.63
C TRP A 74 0.13 -5.03 -15.85
N ILE A 75 -0.73 -5.49 -14.94
CA ILE A 75 -1.42 -6.78 -15.06
C ILE A 75 -2.27 -6.81 -16.32
N THR A 76 -3.05 -5.76 -16.61
CA THR A 76 -3.86 -5.69 -17.83
C THR A 76 -3.01 -5.72 -19.09
N ILE A 77 -1.90 -4.98 -19.14
CA ILE A 77 -0.95 -5.03 -20.26
C ILE A 77 -0.39 -6.45 -20.41
N PHE A 78 0.05 -7.07 -19.33
CA PHE A 78 0.61 -8.41 -19.36
C PHE A 78 -0.43 -9.42 -19.86
N GLN A 79 -1.66 -9.40 -19.35
CA GLN A 79 -2.72 -10.32 -19.76
C GLN A 79 -3.09 -10.18 -21.25
N ILE A 80 -3.12 -8.95 -21.79
CA ILE A 80 -3.50 -8.69 -23.19
C ILE A 80 -2.35 -8.97 -24.16
N TYR A 81 -1.13 -8.53 -23.82
CA TYR A 81 -0.01 -8.49 -24.75
C TYR A 81 1.01 -9.61 -24.56
N ARG A 82 1.00 -10.39 -23.45
CA ARG A 82 1.91 -11.52 -23.23
C ARG A 82 2.01 -12.45 -24.46
N PRO A 83 0.91 -12.90 -25.10
CA PRO A 83 1.02 -13.78 -26.27
C PRO A 83 1.72 -13.13 -27.47
N ARG A 84 1.69 -11.79 -27.56
CA ARG A 84 2.31 -11.03 -28.65
C ARG A 84 3.80 -10.78 -28.42
N TRP A 85 4.28 -10.94 -27.19
CA TRP A 85 5.69 -10.70 -26.85
C TRP A 85 6.61 -11.89 -27.16
N GLY A 86 6.04 -13.04 -27.57
CA GLY A 86 6.81 -14.24 -27.89
C GLY A 86 7.67 -14.71 -26.72
N ALA A 87 8.94 -15.04 -26.98
CA ALA A 87 9.87 -15.56 -25.98
C ALA A 87 10.00 -14.65 -24.74
N LEU A 88 9.95 -13.33 -24.89
CA LEU A 88 10.00 -12.40 -23.77
C LEU A 88 8.77 -12.54 -22.86
N GLY A 89 7.59 -12.74 -23.45
CA GLY A 89 6.36 -13.03 -22.71
C GLY A 89 6.48 -14.30 -21.89
N ASP A 90 7.10 -15.35 -22.45
CA ASP A 90 7.30 -16.63 -21.76
C ASP A 90 8.35 -16.52 -20.65
N TYR A 91 9.48 -15.83 -20.87
CA TYR A 91 10.51 -15.61 -19.83
C TYR A 91 9.99 -14.81 -18.64
N LEU A 92 9.10 -13.84 -18.86
CA LEU A 92 8.49 -13.02 -17.81
C LEU A 92 7.31 -13.72 -17.13
N SER A 93 6.82 -14.84 -17.68
CA SER A 93 5.69 -15.58 -17.14
C SER A 93 6.15 -16.52 -16.03
N PHE A 94 5.76 -16.23 -14.79
CA PHE A 94 5.94 -17.18 -13.69
C PHE A 94 5.02 -18.41 -13.81
N THR A 95 3.80 -18.22 -14.34
CA THR A 95 2.84 -19.29 -14.56
C THR A 95 2.30 -19.20 -15.98
N ILE A 96 2.58 -20.21 -16.78
CA ILE A 96 2.13 -20.30 -18.17
C ILE A 96 0.83 -21.12 -18.21
N PRO A 97 -0.28 -20.55 -18.72
CA PRO A 97 -1.52 -21.30 -18.88
C PRO A 97 -1.37 -22.41 -19.92
N LEU A 98 -1.62 -23.66 -19.53
CA LEU A 98 -1.40 -24.85 -20.37
C LEU A 98 -2.41 -25.01 -21.53
N GLY A 99 -3.42 -24.13 -21.64
CA GLY A 99 -4.53 -24.27 -22.60
C GLY A 99 -4.83 -23.03 -23.44
N THR A 100 -4.04 -21.97 -23.33
CA THR A 100 -4.20 -20.76 -24.15
C THR A 100 -2.90 -20.48 -24.90
N PRO A 101 -2.95 -20.20 -26.21
CA PRO A 101 -1.77 -19.85 -26.99
C PRO A 101 -1.05 -18.61 -26.44
#